data_AF-A0A528AL25-F1
#
_entry.id   AF-A0A528AL25-F1
#
_cell.length_a   1.000
_cell.length_b   1.000
_cell.length_c   1.000
_cell.angle_alpha   90.00
_cell.angle_beta   90.00
_cell.angle_gamma   90.00
#
_symmetry.space_group_name_H-M   'P 1'
#
loop_
_entity.id
_entity.type
_entity.pdbx_description
1 polymer ?
#
loop_
_entity_poly.entity_id
_entity_poly.type
_entity_poly.pdbx_seq_one_letter_code
_entity_poly.pdbx_strand_id
1 'polypeptide(L)'
;MANYSSRVRADIARWLQAGLIDASTAEALTRDVDANERKSLSFGSILAMMAALLFGAAVLIFVAANWEAIPRLARVAALFAIIIAGYVGGAVLKTRDHAAIGEALWIVAAAAFGGSIALISQMYHLSGDEASALITWGAGTALAAIALRSNPLTVASVGIADAWLFLTGFD
;
A
#
# COMPACT_ATOMS: atom_id res chain seq x y z
N MET A 1 -8.44 -24.60 2.91
CA MET A 1 -7.99 -24.87 4.30
C MET A 1 -8.86 -24.02 5.20
N ALA A 2 -9.62 -24.61 6.14
CA ALA A 2 -10.52 -23.84 6.99
C ALA A 2 -9.70 -22.87 7.88
N ASN A 3 -10.09 -21.60 7.90
CA ASN A 3 -9.44 -20.54 8.67
C ASN A 3 -9.44 -20.90 10.17
N TYR A 4 -8.34 -20.62 10.88
CA TYR A 4 -8.22 -20.95 12.31
C TYR A 4 -9.38 -20.40 13.14
N SER A 5 -9.82 -19.17 12.83
CA SER A 5 -10.96 -18.50 13.46
C SER A 5 -12.30 -19.23 13.23
N SER A 6 -12.52 -19.87 12.07
CA SER A 6 -13.75 -20.65 11.85
C SER A 6 -13.79 -21.93 12.68
N ARG A 7 -12.62 -22.56 12.91
CA ARG A 7 -12.50 -23.71 13.81
C ARG A 7 -12.75 -23.31 15.27
N VAL A 8 -12.17 -22.20 15.71
CA VAL A 8 -12.35 -21.70 17.08
C VAL A 8 -13.82 -21.32 17.35
N ARG A 9 -14.53 -20.71 16.40
CA ARG A 9 -15.98 -20.46 16.56
C ARG A 9 -16.78 -21.75 16.74
N ALA A 10 -16.46 -22.79 15.96
CA ALA A 10 -17.13 -24.08 16.09
C ALA A 10 -16.85 -24.73 17.46
N ASP A 11 -15.63 -24.61 17.97
CA ASP A 11 -15.28 -25.09 19.31
C ASP A 11 -15.99 -24.31 20.43
N ILE A 12 -16.10 -22.98 20.32
CA ILE A 12 -16.85 -22.14 21.29
C ILE A 12 -18.34 -22.56 21.32
N ALA A 13 -18.96 -22.74 20.16
CA ALA A 13 -20.36 -23.20 20.07
C ALA A 13 -20.54 -24.59 20.69
N ARG A 14 -19.59 -25.50 20.46
CA ARG A 14 -19.59 -26.83 21.08
C ARG A 14 -19.45 -26.75 22.60
N TRP A 15 -18.59 -25.88 23.13
CA TRP A 15 -18.40 -25.71 24.57
C TRP A 15 -19.63 -25.10 25.26
N LEU A 16 -20.32 -24.17 24.59
CA LEU A 16 -21.58 -23.62 25.07
C LEU A 16 -22.67 -24.70 25.12
N GLN A 17 -22.81 -25.51 24.05
CA GLN A 17 -23.77 -26.63 24.04
C GLN A 17 -23.44 -27.71 25.08
N ALA A 18 -22.16 -27.93 25.35
CA ALA A 18 -21.69 -28.85 26.38
C ALA A 18 -21.82 -28.29 27.81
N GLY A 19 -22.23 -27.02 27.97
CA GLY A 19 -22.35 -26.35 29.27
C GLY A 19 -21.00 -26.08 29.96
N LEU A 20 -19.89 -26.14 29.23
CA LEU A 20 -18.54 -25.88 29.76
C LEU A 20 -18.29 -24.38 29.98
N ILE A 21 -19.02 -23.53 29.25
CA ILE A 21 -18.97 -22.07 29.34
C ILE A 21 -20.40 -21.53 29.34
N ASP A 22 -20.60 -20.36 29.96
CA ASP A 22 -21.86 -19.63 29.93
C ASP A 22 -22.00 -18.78 28.65
N ALA A 23 -23.22 -18.33 28.38
CA ALA A 23 -23.53 -17.54 27.19
C ALA A 23 -22.76 -16.21 27.12
N SER A 24 -22.48 -15.57 28.26
CA SER A 24 -21.77 -14.29 28.29
C SER A 24 -20.27 -14.48 27.97
N THR A 25 -19.67 -15.56 28.48
CA THR A 25 -18.29 -15.94 28.13
C THR A 25 -18.17 -16.37 26.67
N ALA A 26 -19.14 -17.11 26.14
CA ALA A 26 -19.15 -17.50 24.73
C ALA A 26 -19.24 -16.29 23.78
N GLU A 27 -20.06 -15.30 24.10
CA GLU A 27 -20.11 -14.04 23.36
C GLU A 27 -18.80 -13.24 23.46
N ALA A 28 -18.22 -13.15 24.67
CA ALA A 28 -16.96 -12.44 24.88
C ALA A 28 -15.81 -13.07 24.07
N LEU A 29 -15.70 -14.40 24.07
CA LEU A 29 -14.70 -15.14 23.30
C LEU A 29 -14.92 -15.02 21.79
N THR A 30 -16.17 -15.07 21.34
CA THR A 30 -16.48 -14.88 19.91
C THR A 30 -16.10 -13.46 19.47
N ARG A 31 -16.36 -12.45 20.31
CA ARG A 31 -15.99 -11.06 20.03
C ARG A 31 -14.48 -10.86 20.03
N ASP A 32 -13.74 -11.54 20.91
CA ASP A 32 -12.27 -11.53 20.91
C ASP A 32 -11.72 -12.16 19.64
N VAL A 33 -12.25 -13.32 19.21
CA VAL A 33 -11.87 -13.97 17.96
C VAL A 33 -12.13 -13.07 16.76
N ASP A 34 -13.20 -12.29 16.76
CA ASP A 34 -13.55 -11.37 15.67
C ASP A 34 -12.65 -10.14 15.66
N ALA A 35 -12.27 -9.64 16.84
CA ALA A 35 -11.31 -8.55 16.98
C ALA A 35 -9.87 -8.97 16.63
N ASN A 36 -9.50 -10.21 16.97
CA ASN A 36 -8.21 -10.83 16.66
C ASN A 36 -8.19 -11.58 15.34
N GLU A 37 -9.30 -11.60 14.60
CA GLU A 37 -9.33 -12.13 13.24
C GLU A 37 -8.47 -11.19 12.40
N ARG A 38 -7.17 -11.48 12.37
CA ARG A 38 -6.21 -10.82 11.51
C ARG A 38 -6.84 -10.86 10.14
N LYS A 39 -7.25 -9.70 9.61
CA LYS A 39 -7.73 -9.52 8.24
C LYS A 39 -6.66 -10.10 7.33
N SER A 40 -6.76 -11.40 7.03
CA SER A 40 -5.86 -12.04 6.11
C SER A 40 -6.06 -11.31 4.80
N LEU A 41 -4.99 -10.83 4.19
CA LEU A 41 -5.02 -10.13 2.91
C LEU A 41 -5.94 -10.90 1.96
N SER A 42 -7.16 -10.39 1.75
CA SER A 42 -8.14 -11.05 0.89
C SER A 42 -7.58 -11.03 -0.53
N PHE A 43 -7.75 -12.11 -1.27
CA PHE A 43 -7.38 -12.15 -2.70
C PHE A 43 -7.97 -10.96 -3.46
N GLY A 44 -9.20 -10.56 -3.14
CA GLY A 44 -9.83 -9.37 -3.70
C GLY A 44 -9.13 -8.07 -3.32
N SER A 45 -8.58 -7.97 -2.11
CA SER A 45 -7.76 -6.83 -1.68
C SER A 45 -6.44 -6.76 -2.45
N ILE A 46 -5.79 -7.90 -2.70
CA ILE A 46 -4.55 -7.96 -3.50
C ILE A 46 -4.85 -7.56 -4.95
N LEU A 47 -5.94 -8.07 -5.52
CA LEU A 47 -6.34 -7.73 -6.89
C LEU A 47 -6.69 -6.25 -7.04
N ALA A 48 -7.43 -5.69 -6.06
CA ALA A 48 -7.75 -4.27 -6.03
C ALA A 48 -6.48 -3.41 -5.93
N MET A 49 -5.51 -3.83 -5.11
CA MET A 49 -4.22 -3.16 -4.98
C MET A 49 -3.42 -3.21 -6.29
N MET A 50 -3.39 -4.36 -6.96
CA MET A 50 -2.76 -4.52 -8.28
C MET A 50 -3.44 -3.65 -9.34
N ALA A 51 -4.77 -3.61 -9.37
CA ALA A 51 -5.53 -2.80 -10.31
C ALA A 51 -5.27 -1.30 -10.08
N ALA A 52 -5.23 -0.87 -8.82
CA ALA A 52 -4.91 0.50 -8.47
C ALA A 52 -3.46 0.86 -8.87
N LEU A 53 -2.50 -0.05 -8.67
CA LEU A 53 -1.11 0.11 -9.09
C LEU A 53 -0.98 0.24 -10.61
N LEU A 54 -1.61 -0.67 -11.35
CA LEU A 54 -1.63 -0.66 -12.82
C LEU A 54 -2.33 0.60 -13.35
N PHE A 55 -3.40 1.06 -12.71
CA PHE A 55 -4.06 2.31 -13.08
C PHE A 55 -3.13 3.51 -12.86
N GLY A 56 -2.42 3.58 -11.72
CA GLY A 56 -1.41 4.61 -11.47
C GLY A 56 -0.31 4.58 -12.53
N ALA A 57 0.23 3.40 -12.84
CA ALA A 57 1.22 3.21 -13.89
C ALA A 57 0.68 3.64 -15.27
N ALA A 58 -0.55 3.29 -15.61
CA ALA A 58 -1.19 3.70 -16.86
C ALA A 58 -1.33 5.22 -16.97
N VAL A 59 -1.69 5.92 -15.88
CA VAL A 59 -1.73 7.39 -15.85
C VAL A 59 -0.34 7.98 -16.08
N LEU A 60 0.70 7.44 -15.43
CA LEU A 60 2.08 7.89 -15.62
C LEU A 60 2.55 7.68 -17.07
N ILE A 61 2.28 6.50 -17.63
CA ILE A 61 2.61 6.17 -19.03
C ILE A 61 1.84 7.09 -19.99
N PHE A 62 0.56 7.35 -19.72
CA PHE A 62 -0.24 8.26 -20.54
C PHE A 62 0.32 9.68 -20.53
N VAL A 63 0.71 10.19 -19.36
CA VAL A 63 1.37 11.50 -19.23
C VAL A 63 2.72 11.51 -19.95
N ALA A 64 3.49 10.43 -19.84
CA ALA A 64 4.77 10.26 -20.53
C ALA A 64 4.61 10.16 -22.07
N ALA A 65 3.55 9.52 -22.55
CA ALA A 65 3.26 9.41 -23.98
C ALA A 65 2.81 10.74 -24.60
N ASN A 66 2.12 11.59 -23.82
CA ASN A 66 1.67 12.92 -24.27
C ASN A 66 2.68 14.04 -23.96
N TRP A 67 3.91 13.67 -23.61
CA TRP A 67 4.91 14.56 -23.06
C TRP A 67 5.25 15.75 -23.95
N GLU A 68 5.45 15.57 -25.26
CA GLU A 68 5.80 16.66 -26.18
C GLU A 68 4.77 17.79 -26.22
N ALA A 69 3.49 17.48 -25.96
CA ALA A 69 2.40 18.45 -26.00
C ALA A 69 2.21 19.23 -24.68
N ILE A 70 2.77 18.76 -23.56
CA ILE A 70 2.50 19.33 -22.23
C ILE A 70 3.65 20.26 -21.79
N PRO A 71 3.39 21.52 -21.38
CA PRO A 71 4.40 22.42 -20.81
C PRO A 71 5.07 21.85 -19.56
N ARG A 72 6.38 22.07 -19.38
CA ARG A 72 7.18 21.52 -18.26
C ARG A 72 6.53 21.71 -16.88
N LEU A 73 6.01 22.91 -16.61
CA LEU A 73 5.36 23.22 -15.32
C LEU A 73 4.09 22.39 -15.08
N ALA A 74 3.30 22.17 -16.14
CA ALA A 74 2.07 21.39 -16.06
C ALA A 74 2.35 19.90 -15.79
N ARG A 75 3.45 19.36 -16.33
CA ARG A 75 3.88 17.97 -16.04
C ARG A 75 4.18 17.77 -14.56
N VAL A 76 4.98 18.67 -13.98
CA VAL A 76 5.34 18.63 -12.55
C VAL A 76 4.10 18.80 -11.69
N ALA A 77 3.24 19.78 -12.01
CA ALA A 77 1.98 19.99 -11.28
C ALA A 77 1.06 18.77 -11.32
N ALA A 78 0.94 18.08 -12.47
CA ALA A 78 0.14 16.87 -12.60
C ALA A 78 0.69 15.71 -11.75
N LEU A 79 2.02 15.50 -11.74
CA LEU A 79 2.64 14.47 -10.91
C LEU A 79 2.41 14.73 -9.42
N PHE A 80 2.62 15.98 -8.96
CA PHE A 80 2.30 16.37 -7.59
C PHE A 80 0.81 16.21 -7.27
N ALA A 81 -0.08 16.57 -8.19
CA ALA A 81 -1.53 16.41 -7.99
C ALA A 81 -1.92 14.94 -7.80
N ILE A 82 -1.36 14.02 -8.60
CA ILE A 82 -1.60 12.57 -8.47
C ILE A 82 -1.10 12.04 -7.12
N ILE A 83 0.11 12.42 -6.72
CA ILE A 83 0.70 11.98 -5.44
C ILE A 83 -0.13 12.49 -4.26
N ILE A 84 -0.48 13.79 -4.26
CA ILE A 84 -1.30 14.41 -3.20
C ILE A 84 -2.69 13.77 -3.18
N ALA A 85 -3.33 13.59 -4.33
CA ALA A 85 -4.64 12.96 -4.42
C ALA A 85 -4.62 11.51 -3.91
N GLY A 86 -3.55 10.75 -4.19
CA GLY A 86 -3.37 9.39 -3.68
C GLY A 86 -3.19 9.35 -2.16
N TYR A 87 -2.34 10.20 -1.59
CA TYR A 87 -2.11 10.23 -0.14
C TYR A 87 -3.32 10.78 0.64
N VAL A 88 -3.87 11.91 0.21
CA VAL A 88 -5.04 12.55 0.85
C VAL A 88 -6.29 11.70 0.64
N GLY A 89 -6.53 11.20 -0.57
CA GLY A 89 -7.64 10.30 -0.86
C GLY A 89 -7.57 9.01 -0.04
N GLY A 90 -6.36 8.45 0.11
CA GLY A 90 -6.15 7.26 0.95
C GLY A 90 -6.40 7.54 2.43
N ALA A 91 -5.99 8.70 2.93
CA ALA A 91 -6.26 9.12 4.31
C ALA A 91 -7.75 9.33 4.58
N VAL A 92 -8.48 9.96 3.65
CA VAL A 92 -9.93 10.18 3.74
C VAL A 92 -10.72 8.86 3.65
N LEU A 93 -10.27 7.89 2.85
CA LEU A 93 -10.93 6.58 2.80
C LEU A 93 -10.64 5.74 4.06
N LYS A 94 -9.45 5.89 4.64
CA LYS A 94 -9.13 5.24 5.92
C LYS A 94 -9.99 5.76 7.07
N THR A 95 -10.37 7.05 7.08
CA THR A 95 -11.29 7.61 8.09
C THR A 95 -12.75 7.22 7.85
N ARG A 96 -13.11 6.75 6.64
CA ARG A 96 -14.46 6.29 6.27
C ARG A 96 -14.65 4.77 6.39
N ASP A 97 -13.89 4.11 7.26
CA ASP A 97 -13.96 2.66 7.53
C ASP A 97 -13.50 1.75 6.35
N HIS A 98 -13.05 2.34 5.24
CA HIS A 98 -12.54 1.64 4.06
C HIS A 98 -11.01 1.52 4.12
N ALA A 99 -10.49 1.02 5.27
CA ALA A 99 -9.06 0.97 5.56
C ALA A 99 -8.22 0.27 4.47
N ALA A 100 -8.74 -0.81 3.87
CA ALA A 100 -8.03 -1.55 2.82
C ALA A 100 -7.87 -0.75 1.53
N ILE A 101 -8.87 0.05 1.15
CA ILE A 101 -8.80 0.90 -0.05
C ILE A 101 -7.89 2.10 0.22
N GLY A 102 -7.90 2.63 1.44
CA GLY A 102 -6.97 3.68 1.85
C GLY A 102 -5.51 3.23 1.76
N GLU A 103 -5.21 2.02 2.24
CA GLU A 103 -3.87 1.43 2.12
C GLU A 103 -3.46 1.17 0.66
N ALA A 104 -4.39 0.70 -0.19
CA ALA A 104 -4.12 0.54 -1.61
C ALA A 104 -3.78 1.88 -2.29
N LEU A 105 -4.54 2.95 -2.00
CA LEU A 105 -4.26 4.29 -2.53
C LEU A 105 -2.88 4.82 -2.11
N TRP A 106 -2.44 4.52 -0.88
CA TRP A 106 -1.12 4.90 -0.40
C TRP A 106 0.02 4.19 -1.13
N ILE A 107 -0.16 2.91 -1.47
CA ILE A 107 0.81 2.18 -2.31
C ILE A 107 0.86 2.77 -3.71
N VAL A 108 -0.29 3.11 -4.29
CA VAL A 108 -0.34 3.78 -5.60
C VAL A 108 0.39 5.13 -5.55
N ALA A 109 0.19 5.91 -4.48
CA ALA A 109 0.88 7.18 -4.31
C ALA A 109 2.39 7.00 -4.20
N ALA A 110 2.86 5.99 -3.46
CA ALA A 110 4.28 5.65 -3.35
C ALA A 110 4.88 5.19 -4.69
N ALA A 111 4.16 4.37 -5.46
CA ALA A 111 4.58 3.96 -6.79
C ALA A 111 4.61 5.14 -7.78
N ALA A 112 3.61 6.02 -7.71
CA ALA A 112 3.56 7.24 -8.50
C ALA A 112 4.72 8.18 -8.18
N PHE A 113 5.13 8.27 -6.92
CA PHE A 113 6.31 9.01 -6.51
C PHE A 113 7.59 8.46 -7.15
N GLY A 114 7.82 7.14 -7.10
CA GLY A 114 8.97 6.50 -7.77
C GLY A 114 8.96 6.70 -9.29
N GLY A 115 7.81 6.51 -9.94
CA GLY A 115 7.66 6.75 -11.37
C GLY A 115 7.88 8.21 -11.76
N SER A 116 7.49 9.16 -10.90
CA SER A 116 7.76 10.58 -11.10
C SER A 116 9.26 10.89 -11.08
N ILE A 117 10.02 10.27 -10.17
CA ILE A 117 11.49 10.42 -10.10
C ILE A 117 12.13 9.93 -11.41
N ALA A 118 11.72 8.76 -11.90
CA ALA A 118 12.23 8.21 -13.17
C ALA A 118 11.93 9.14 -14.37
N LEU A 119 10.70 9.66 -14.44
CA LEU A 119 10.30 10.60 -15.49
C LEU A 119 11.08 11.92 -15.43
N ILE A 120 11.30 12.47 -14.23
CA ILE A 120 12.09 13.68 -14.04
C ILE A 120 13.55 13.43 -14.42
N SER A 121 14.11 12.27 -14.06
CA SER A 121 15.47 11.87 -14.44
C SER A 121 15.64 11.86 -15.97
N GLN A 122 14.70 11.22 -16.68
CA GLN A 122 14.65 11.23 -18.14
C GLN A 122 14.47 12.65 -18.72
N MET A 123 13.66 13.51 -18.09
CA MET A 123 13.43 14.89 -18.55
C MET A 123 14.67 15.76 -18.56
N TYR A 124 15.44 15.68 -17.48
CA TYR A 124 16.57 16.58 -17.26
C TYR A 124 17.89 16.00 -17.76
N HIS A 125 17.88 14.82 -18.42
CA HIS A 125 19.08 14.06 -18.74
C HIS A 125 20.01 13.99 -17.53
N LEU A 126 19.43 13.76 -16.35
CA LEU A 126 20.21 13.57 -15.14
C LEU A 126 20.94 12.24 -15.31
N SER A 127 22.25 12.29 -15.62
CA SER A 127 23.16 11.15 -15.50
C SER A 127 23.42 10.78 -14.03
N GLY A 128 22.41 10.95 -13.17
CA GLY A 128 22.48 10.64 -11.76
C GLY A 128 22.42 9.13 -11.57
N ASP A 129 23.27 8.65 -10.68
CA ASP A 129 23.36 7.25 -10.27
C ASP A 129 21.96 6.71 -9.91
N GLU A 130 21.54 5.62 -10.56
CA GLU A 130 20.23 4.99 -10.37
C GLU A 130 19.99 4.65 -8.88
N ALA A 131 21.08 4.33 -8.17
CA ALA A 131 21.07 4.08 -6.73
C ALA A 131 20.58 5.30 -5.92
N SER A 132 20.92 6.52 -6.32
CA SER A 132 20.49 7.76 -5.64
C SER A 132 18.99 8.02 -5.80
N ALA A 133 18.42 7.69 -6.96
CA ALA A 133 16.99 7.77 -7.22
C ALA A 133 16.21 6.76 -6.36
N LEU A 134 16.73 5.53 -6.22
CA LEU A 134 16.16 4.49 -5.37
C LEU A 134 16.21 4.85 -3.88
N ILE A 135 17.32 5.42 -3.39
CA ILE A 135 17.39 5.93 -2.00
C ILE A 135 16.34 7.01 -1.77
N THR A 136 16.21 7.96 -2.69
CA THR A 136 15.23 9.05 -2.56
C THR A 136 13.81 8.51 -2.55
N TRP A 137 13.52 7.54 -3.40
CA TRP A 137 12.23 6.86 -3.45
C TRP A 137 11.95 6.07 -2.16
N GLY A 138 12.92 5.29 -1.69
CA GLY A 138 12.84 4.51 -0.46
C GLY A 138 12.63 5.41 0.76
N ALA A 139 13.40 6.49 0.90
CA ALA A 139 13.28 7.44 1.99
C ALA A 139 11.92 8.14 2.01
N GLY A 140 11.40 8.57 0.85
CA GLY A 140 10.06 9.15 0.76
C GLY A 140 8.96 8.16 1.12
N THR A 141 9.09 6.91 0.67
CA THR A 141 8.15 5.84 1.00
C THR A 141 8.21 5.46 2.48
N ALA A 142 9.40 5.43 3.08
CA ALA A 142 9.61 5.20 4.51
C ALA A 142 8.99 6.29 5.37
N LEU A 143 9.21 7.57 5.01
CA LEU A 143 8.59 8.71 5.69
C LEU A 143 7.06 8.63 5.63
N ALA A 144 6.51 8.30 4.45
CA ALA A 144 5.08 8.07 4.30
C ALA A 144 4.59 6.88 5.14
N ALA A 145 5.34 5.78 5.21
CA ALA A 145 5.01 4.61 6.04
C ALA A 145 4.91 4.98 7.52
N ILE A 146 5.87 5.76 8.03
CA ILE A 146 5.92 6.25 9.41
C ILE A 146 4.75 7.20 9.68
N ALA A 147 4.53 8.19 8.81
CA ALA A 147 3.48 9.19 8.97
C ALA A 147 2.07 8.58 8.92
N LEU A 148 1.85 7.56 8.07
CA LEU A 148 0.54 6.96 7.83
C LEU A 148 0.29 5.68 8.63
N ARG A 149 1.31 5.20 9.38
CA ARG A 149 1.33 3.94 10.15
C ARG A 149 0.72 2.78 9.36
N SER A 150 1.24 2.55 8.16
CA SER A 150 0.71 1.59 7.18
C SER A 150 1.64 0.40 7.02
N ASN A 151 1.19 -0.80 7.39
CA ASN A 151 1.98 -2.02 7.22
C ASN A 151 2.38 -2.29 5.76
N PRO A 152 1.51 -2.09 4.75
CA PRO A 152 1.90 -2.27 3.35
C PRO A 152 2.97 -1.28 2.85
N LEU A 153 2.94 -0.02 3.30
CA LEU A 153 3.98 0.95 2.95
C LEU A 153 5.33 0.59 3.57
N THR A 154 5.34 0.02 4.78
CA THR A 154 6.57 -0.48 5.40
C THR A 154 7.16 -1.63 4.57
N VAL A 155 6.34 -2.58 4.13
CA VAL A 155 6.80 -3.68 3.25
C VAL A 155 7.33 -3.14 1.92
N ALA A 156 6.63 -2.17 1.30
CA ALA A 156 7.10 -1.53 0.08
C ALA A 156 8.44 -0.81 0.28
N SER A 157 8.59 -0.07 1.39
CA SER A 157 9.84 0.62 1.73
C SER A 157 11.00 -0.35 1.93
N VAL A 158 10.76 -1.49 2.60
CA VAL A 158 11.78 -2.53 2.78
C VAL A 158 12.16 -3.14 1.43
N GLY A 159 11.19 -3.47 0.58
CA GLY A 159 11.48 -4.00 -0.76
C GLY A 159 12.27 -3.04 -1.64
N ILE A 160 12.02 -1.72 -1.53
CA ILE A 160 12.81 -0.70 -2.24
C ILE A 160 14.25 -0.64 -1.68
N ALA A 161 14.42 -0.73 -0.36
CA ALA A 161 15.74 -0.76 0.27
C ALA A 161 16.54 -2.03 -0.09
N ASP A 162 15.88 -3.18 -0.16
CA ASP A 162 16.48 -4.43 -0.61
C ASP A 162 16.94 -4.31 -2.07
N ALA A 163 16.09 -3.77 -2.95
CA ALA A 163 16.46 -3.53 -4.36
C ALA A 163 17.68 -2.60 -4.50
N TRP A 164 17.77 -1.58 -3.64
CA TRP A 164 18.95 -0.71 -3.59
C TRP A 164 20.22 -1.46 -3.14
N LEU A 165 20.12 -2.29 -2.10
CA LEU A 165 21.24 -3.12 -1.65
C LEU A 165 21.73 -4.10 -2.73
N PHE A 166 20.81 -4.68 -3.50
CA PHE A 166 21.17 -5.55 -4.62
C PHE A 166 21.89 -4.80 -5.73
N LEU A 167 21.47 -3.59 -6.08
CA LEU A 167 22.15 -2.81 -7.12
C LEU A 167 23.52 -2.33 -6.65
N THR A 168 23.64 -1.89 -5.40
CA THR A 168 24.90 -1.34 -4.86
C THR A 168 25.90 -2.43 -4.43
N GLY A 169 25.43 -3.64 -4.16
CA GLY A 169 26.26 -4.76 -3.67
C GLY A 169 26.80 -5.69 -4.76
N PHE A 170 26.34 -5.56 -6.00
CA PHE A 170 26.77 -6.38 -7.14
C PHE A 170 27.54 -5.59 -8.22
N ASP A 171 27.77 -4.28 -8.00
CA ASP A 171 28.75 -3.45 -8.72
C ASP A 171 30.12 -3.45 -8.01
#